data_AF-A0A9X8C364-F1
#
_entry.id   AF-A0A9X8C364-F1
#
_cell.length_a   1.000
_cell.length_b   1.000
_cell.length_c   1.000
_cell.angle_alpha   90.00
_cell.angle_beta   90.00
_cell.angle_gamma   90.00
#
_symmetry.space_group_name_H-M   'P 1'
#
loop_
_entity.id
_entity.type
_entity.pdbx_description
1 polymer ?
#
loop_
_entity_poly.entity_id
_entity_poly.type
_entity_poly.pdbx_seq_one_letter_code
_entity_poly.pdbx_strand_id
1 'polypeptide(L)'
;MFGEGGSKFVKELKERTIKNSKKHLQKEFKYNLMKELMKKIKQDMDDKGFKIRPLAKKVGVDRSVITDGIVTGKTAEMKLDTFMKIMDVVYENLEERQEVIRKFIKLSRNDLNIRKSLVYCQGTGEYDVIADLVKIHQGDRLLNKYIRVYELFNKRNQNIKKGQPLIEEMDEQLFSSDAELQVVINILYALSMHDTFNIRAMNPYMDKVEKNLIEVHDKFINNWLTMFFDERMAYVNLFDDNLELCRQKCEKLLKEANNVPLIYTTSMCCIGESYMFDDKFLAEKWISDSIAYLDKHGVSRESRKYKAFNTTLNYLYIEFGFNLDKINFDYIDTSELGYYIGLYEDKEKGLEMIYNLVKERGSSPFTDYYIARINEDLEGLEKALIRFERVANYHYAKAVRRTIQLLKNKQEEVERV
;
A
#
# COMPACT_ATOMS: atom_id res chain seq x y z
N MET A 1 46.63 -38.92 -16.67
CA MET A 1 46.13 -37.53 -16.58
C MET A 1 44.65 -37.51 -16.17
N PHE A 2 44.33 -37.78 -14.90
CA PHE A 2 42.97 -37.61 -14.35
C PHE A 2 43.10 -37.05 -12.92
N GLY A 3 43.66 -35.84 -12.78
CA GLY A 3 44.10 -35.33 -11.48
C GLY A 3 43.20 -34.27 -10.83
N GLU A 4 42.60 -33.37 -11.63
CA GLU A 4 41.99 -32.16 -11.05
C GLU A 4 40.48 -32.02 -11.33
N GLY A 5 39.99 -32.53 -12.46
CA GLY A 5 38.55 -32.48 -12.80
C GLY A 5 37.66 -33.38 -11.94
N GLY A 6 38.17 -34.55 -11.50
CA GLY A 6 37.41 -35.51 -10.69
C GLY A 6 37.17 -35.06 -9.24
N SER A 7 38.14 -34.35 -8.65
CA SER A 7 38.07 -33.85 -7.27
C SER A 7 37.04 -32.72 -7.12
N LYS A 8 37.01 -31.79 -8.09
CA LYS A 8 36.02 -30.70 -8.14
C LYS A 8 34.59 -31.22 -8.34
N PHE A 9 34.41 -32.19 -9.24
CA PHE A 9 33.12 -32.80 -9.52
C PHE A 9 32.53 -33.55 -8.30
N VAL A 10 33.36 -34.30 -7.57
CA VAL A 10 32.92 -35.01 -6.34
C VAL A 10 32.54 -34.02 -5.23
N LYS A 11 33.23 -32.88 -5.12
CA LYS A 11 32.91 -31.84 -4.14
C LYS A 11 31.57 -31.16 -4.46
N GLU A 12 31.34 -30.80 -5.72
CA GLU A 12 30.06 -30.24 -6.20
C GLU A 12 28.88 -31.22 -6.02
N LEU A 13 29.09 -32.52 -6.26
CA LEU A 13 28.10 -33.56 -6.01
C LEU A 13 27.73 -33.70 -4.53
N LYS A 14 28.72 -33.68 -3.63
CA LYS A 14 28.49 -33.72 -2.18
C LYS A 14 27.73 -32.49 -1.70
N GLU A 15 28.10 -31.29 -2.16
CA GLU A 15 27.41 -30.04 -1.82
C GLU A 15 25.96 -30.02 -2.31
N ARG A 16 25.70 -30.48 -3.54
CA ARG A 16 24.33 -30.64 -4.07
C ARG A 16 23.52 -31.63 -3.25
N THR A 17 24.11 -32.74 -2.83
CA THR A 17 23.45 -33.78 -2.05
C THR A 17 23.07 -33.27 -0.65
N ILE A 18 23.97 -32.56 0.02
CA ILE A 18 23.71 -31.91 1.32
C ILE A 18 22.62 -30.84 1.19
N LYS A 19 22.67 -29.99 0.15
CA LYS A 19 21.65 -28.97 -0.11
C LYS A 19 20.28 -29.57 -0.36
N ASN A 20 20.22 -30.67 -1.13
CA ASN A 20 18.97 -31.39 -1.41
C ASN A 20 18.39 -32.06 -0.15
N SER A 21 19.24 -32.68 0.68
CA SER A 21 18.83 -33.26 1.96
C SER A 21 18.28 -32.20 2.93
N LYS A 22 18.95 -31.06 3.07
CA LYS A 22 18.45 -29.92 3.86
C LYS A 22 17.11 -29.38 3.34
N LYS A 23 16.95 -29.23 2.02
CA LYS A 23 15.69 -28.77 1.41
C LYS A 23 14.55 -29.79 1.64
N HIS A 24 14.86 -31.08 1.65
CA HIS A 24 13.88 -32.14 1.93
C HIS A 24 13.43 -32.12 3.40
N LEU A 25 14.37 -32.10 4.34
CA LEU A 25 14.10 -31.99 5.79
C LEU A 25 13.28 -30.74 6.11
N GLN A 26 13.59 -29.60 5.51
CA GLN A 26 12.82 -28.36 5.71
C GLN A 26 11.39 -28.48 5.16
N LYS A 27 11.19 -29.16 4.03
CA LYS A 27 9.86 -29.41 3.46
C LYS A 27 9.03 -30.32 4.35
N GLU A 28 9.63 -31.38 4.88
CA GLU A 28 8.97 -32.31 5.80
C GLU A 28 8.62 -31.65 7.13
N PHE A 29 9.53 -30.87 7.69
CA PHE A 29 9.29 -30.09 8.90
C PHE A 29 8.10 -29.12 8.74
N LYS A 30 8.07 -28.33 7.67
CA LYS A 30 6.93 -27.45 7.37
C LYS A 30 5.61 -28.21 7.16
N TYR A 31 5.66 -29.41 6.57
CA TYR A 31 4.47 -30.25 6.41
C TYR A 31 3.88 -30.67 7.75
N ASN A 32 4.73 -31.08 8.69
CA ASN A 32 4.31 -31.48 10.02
C ASN A 32 3.73 -30.28 10.80
N LEU A 33 4.38 -29.12 10.73
CA LEU A 33 3.84 -27.88 11.32
C LEU A 33 2.48 -27.48 10.71
N MET A 34 2.29 -27.67 9.40
CA MET A 34 1.01 -27.41 8.75
C MET A 34 -0.08 -28.36 9.29
N LYS A 35 0.24 -29.64 9.49
CA LYS A 35 -0.69 -30.60 10.10
C LYS A 35 -1.03 -30.25 11.55
N GLU A 36 -0.04 -29.81 12.33
CA GLU A 36 -0.26 -29.34 13.70
C GLU A 36 -1.18 -28.12 13.73
N LEU A 37 -0.98 -27.16 12.81
CA LEU A 37 -1.89 -26.02 12.64
C LEU A 37 -3.32 -26.49 12.33
N MET A 38 -3.50 -27.42 11.39
CA MET A 38 -4.83 -27.96 11.09
C MET A 38 -5.46 -28.68 12.28
N LYS A 39 -4.65 -29.40 13.07
CA LYS A 39 -5.11 -30.10 14.27
C LYS A 39 -5.56 -29.12 15.36
N LYS A 40 -4.84 -28.00 15.53
CA LYS A 40 -5.26 -26.90 16.40
C LYS A 40 -6.60 -26.31 15.91
N ILE A 41 -6.71 -25.97 14.63
CA ILE A 41 -7.94 -25.40 14.05
C ILE A 41 -9.12 -26.35 14.22
N LYS A 42 -8.90 -27.65 14.05
CA LYS A 42 -9.94 -28.67 14.31
C LYS A 42 -10.40 -28.62 15.76
N GLN A 43 -9.49 -28.53 16.72
CA GLN A 43 -9.82 -28.40 18.14
C GLN A 43 -10.64 -27.12 18.38
N ASP A 44 -10.18 -25.98 17.86
CA ASP A 44 -10.88 -24.70 17.98
C ASP A 44 -12.30 -24.77 17.38
N MET A 45 -12.48 -25.50 16.26
CA MET A 45 -13.78 -25.76 15.66
C MET A 45 -14.69 -26.59 16.56
N ASP A 46 -14.16 -27.67 17.15
CA ASP A 46 -14.91 -28.55 18.05
C ASP A 46 -15.33 -27.80 19.33
N ASP A 47 -14.44 -27.02 19.92
CA ASP A 47 -14.68 -26.21 21.13
C ASP A 47 -15.75 -25.14 20.90
N LYS A 48 -15.78 -24.55 19.70
CA LYS A 48 -16.81 -23.59 19.26
C LYS A 48 -18.09 -24.26 18.76
N GLY A 49 -18.17 -25.60 18.79
CA GLY A 49 -19.37 -26.36 18.40
C GLY A 49 -19.64 -26.41 16.89
N PHE A 50 -18.64 -26.14 16.04
CA PHE A 50 -18.82 -26.20 14.59
C PHE A 50 -18.94 -27.65 14.09
N LYS A 51 -20.08 -27.95 13.46
CA LYS A 51 -20.25 -29.18 12.69
C LYS A 51 -19.85 -28.95 11.23
N ILE A 52 -19.15 -29.92 10.63
CA ILE A 52 -18.61 -29.80 9.26
C ILE A 52 -19.69 -29.51 8.21
N ARG A 53 -20.85 -30.18 8.27
CA ARG A 53 -21.91 -30.00 7.25
C ARG A 53 -22.53 -28.59 7.28
N PRO A 54 -22.95 -28.05 8.45
CA PRO A 54 -23.36 -26.65 8.56
C PRO A 54 -22.26 -25.66 8.13
N LEU A 55 -21.02 -25.89 8.55
CA LEU A 55 -19.89 -25.03 8.19
C LEU A 55 -19.70 -24.98 6.67
N ALA A 56 -19.60 -26.15 6.02
CA ALA A 56 -19.49 -26.29 4.56
C ALA A 56 -20.55 -25.48 3.80
N LYS A 57 -21.81 -25.58 4.24
CA LYS A 57 -22.92 -24.81 3.66
C LYS A 57 -22.76 -23.30 3.89
N LYS A 58 -22.31 -22.88 5.07
CA LYS A 58 -22.12 -21.46 5.42
C LYS A 58 -20.99 -20.81 4.64
N VAL A 59 -19.86 -21.52 4.44
CA VAL A 59 -18.68 -20.98 3.74
C VAL A 59 -18.72 -21.19 2.22
N GLY A 60 -19.62 -22.04 1.72
CA GLY A 60 -19.68 -22.40 0.30
C GLY A 60 -18.48 -23.24 -0.16
N VAL A 61 -18.01 -24.16 0.69
CA VAL A 61 -16.88 -25.06 0.41
C VAL A 61 -17.35 -26.50 0.58
N ASP A 62 -16.90 -27.39 -0.30
CA ASP A 62 -17.26 -28.80 -0.23
C ASP A 62 -16.87 -29.44 1.11
N ARG A 63 -17.77 -30.28 1.64
CA ARG A 63 -17.55 -31.02 2.88
C ARG A 63 -16.26 -31.83 2.85
N SER A 64 -15.96 -32.46 1.71
CA SER A 64 -14.75 -33.27 1.51
C SER A 64 -13.49 -32.41 1.64
N VAL A 65 -13.49 -31.19 1.12
CA VAL A 65 -12.33 -30.28 1.22
C VAL A 65 -12.04 -29.89 2.66
N ILE A 66 -13.07 -29.58 3.45
CA ILE A 66 -12.90 -29.28 4.89
C ILE A 66 -12.43 -30.54 5.64
N THR A 67 -13.01 -31.69 5.33
CA THR A 67 -12.65 -32.96 6.00
C THR A 67 -11.21 -33.36 5.69
N ASP A 68 -10.81 -33.35 4.42
CA ASP A 68 -9.46 -33.74 4.00
C ASP A 68 -8.39 -32.72 4.42
N GLY A 69 -8.75 -31.43 4.42
CA GLY A 69 -7.85 -30.35 4.79
C GLY A 69 -7.63 -30.24 6.30
N ILE A 70 -8.70 -30.13 7.08
CA ILE A 70 -8.64 -29.82 8.51
C ILE A 70 -8.76 -31.07 9.38
N VAL A 71 -9.72 -31.95 9.08
CA VAL A 71 -10.05 -33.07 9.98
C VAL A 71 -9.03 -34.20 9.87
N THR A 72 -8.72 -34.64 8.65
CA THR A 72 -7.77 -35.74 8.41
C THR A 72 -6.35 -35.25 8.14
N GLY A 73 -6.19 -33.99 7.72
CA GLY A 73 -4.91 -33.40 7.34
C GLY A 73 -4.27 -34.03 6.10
N LYS A 74 -5.04 -34.77 5.29
CA LYS A 74 -4.61 -35.36 4.01
C LYS A 74 -4.17 -34.28 3.02
N THR A 75 -4.93 -33.19 2.95
CA THR A 75 -4.64 -32.00 2.13
C THR A 75 -4.48 -30.76 3.02
N ALA A 76 -3.70 -30.91 4.10
CA ALA A 76 -3.50 -29.88 5.12
C ALA A 76 -3.14 -28.49 4.53
N GLU A 77 -2.34 -28.47 3.47
CA GLU A 77 -2.12 -27.26 2.67
C GLU A 77 -3.18 -27.14 1.56
N MET A 78 -4.36 -26.64 1.92
CA MET A 78 -5.43 -26.32 0.96
C MET A 78 -5.16 -25.00 0.22
N LYS A 79 -6.04 -24.60 -0.71
CA LYS A 79 -5.91 -23.29 -1.37
C LYS A 79 -6.13 -22.16 -0.35
N LEU A 80 -5.30 -21.11 -0.38
CA LEU A 80 -5.36 -20.00 0.57
C LEU A 80 -6.76 -19.35 0.63
N ASP A 81 -7.38 -19.09 -0.52
CA ASP A 81 -8.71 -18.48 -0.60
C ASP A 81 -9.81 -19.37 -0.01
N THR A 82 -9.63 -20.70 -0.06
CA THR A 82 -10.53 -21.65 0.62
C THR A 82 -10.29 -21.64 2.12
N PHE A 83 -9.02 -21.63 2.55
CA PHE A 83 -8.64 -21.56 3.94
C PHE A 83 -9.21 -20.31 4.61
N MET A 84 -9.02 -19.13 4.00
CA MET A 84 -9.51 -17.85 4.53
C MET A 84 -11.03 -17.84 4.71
N LYS A 85 -11.81 -18.34 3.73
CA LYS A 85 -13.28 -18.44 3.86
C LYS A 85 -13.72 -19.26 5.08
N ILE A 86 -12.98 -20.31 5.41
CA ILE A 86 -13.26 -21.13 6.59
C ILE A 86 -12.90 -20.34 7.85
N MET A 87 -11.73 -19.70 7.88
CA MET A 87 -11.28 -18.92 9.03
C MET A 87 -12.21 -17.73 9.33
N ASP A 88 -12.79 -17.13 8.29
CA ASP A 88 -13.78 -16.04 8.42
C ASP A 88 -15.01 -16.42 9.25
N VAL A 89 -15.36 -17.69 9.27
CA VAL A 89 -16.50 -18.22 10.04
C VAL A 89 -16.06 -18.79 11.39
N VAL A 90 -14.88 -19.42 11.46
CA VAL A 90 -14.39 -20.08 12.68
C VAL A 90 -13.85 -19.08 13.71
N TYR A 91 -13.24 -17.98 13.26
CA TYR A 91 -12.63 -16.98 14.14
C TYR A 91 -13.33 -15.63 13.98
N GLU A 92 -14.28 -15.33 14.87
CA GLU A 92 -15.02 -14.05 14.86
C GLU A 92 -14.09 -12.87 15.18
N ASN A 93 -13.16 -13.04 16.12
CA ASN A 93 -12.13 -12.05 16.42
C ASN A 93 -11.17 -11.93 15.23
N LEU A 94 -11.01 -10.70 14.72
CA LEU A 94 -10.17 -10.40 13.55
C LEU A 94 -8.69 -10.70 13.81
N GLU A 95 -8.18 -10.38 15.00
CA GLU A 95 -6.77 -10.58 15.34
C GLU A 95 -6.42 -12.07 15.41
N GLU A 96 -7.24 -12.88 16.09
CA GLU A 96 -7.09 -14.34 16.13
C GLU A 96 -7.12 -14.94 14.71
N ARG A 97 -8.07 -14.48 13.90
CA ARG A 97 -8.21 -14.90 12.50
C ARG A 97 -6.95 -14.60 11.70
N GLN A 98 -6.43 -13.36 11.81
CA GLN A 98 -5.22 -12.95 11.12
C GLN A 98 -4.00 -13.72 11.59
N GLU A 99 -3.88 -14.00 12.89
CA GLU A 99 -2.79 -14.82 13.42
C GLU A 99 -2.75 -16.22 12.78
N VAL A 100 -3.91 -16.86 12.65
CA VAL A 100 -4.03 -18.19 12.03
C VAL A 100 -3.74 -18.14 10.52
N ILE A 101 -4.22 -17.11 9.81
CA ILE A 101 -3.91 -16.90 8.39
C ILE A 101 -2.41 -16.67 8.19
N ARG A 102 -1.77 -15.81 8.98
CA ARG A 102 -0.32 -15.57 8.92
C ARG A 102 0.49 -16.85 9.14
N LYS A 103 0.09 -17.69 10.11
CA LYS A 103 0.72 -19.00 10.34
C LYS A 103 0.59 -19.90 9.12
N PHE A 104 -0.60 -20.00 8.53
CA PHE A 104 -0.81 -20.77 7.30
C PHE A 104 0.09 -20.30 6.15
N ILE A 105 0.16 -18.98 5.94
CA ILE A 105 1.00 -18.35 4.91
C ILE A 105 2.48 -18.72 5.10
N LYS A 106 3.04 -18.55 6.30
CA LYS A 106 4.46 -18.84 6.58
C LYS A 106 4.80 -20.33 6.40
N LEU A 107 3.83 -21.22 6.61
CA LEU A 107 3.96 -22.67 6.46
C LEU A 107 3.71 -23.16 5.02
N SER A 108 3.14 -22.32 4.15
CA SER A 108 2.84 -22.68 2.77
C SER A 108 4.10 -23.01 1.96
N ARG A 109 3.95 -23.92 1.01
CA ARG A 109 5.02 -24.43 0.14
C ARG A 109 4.61 -24.51 -1.32
N ASN A 110 3.31 -24.52 -1.60
CA ASN A 110 2.75 -24.51 -2.94
C ASN A 110 2.92 -23.11 -3.57
N ASP A 111 3.44 -23.07 -4.80
CA ASP A 111 3.74 -21.82 -5.50
C ASP A 111 2.54 -20.90 -5.64
N LEU A 112 1.35 -21.45 -5.90
CA LEU A 112 0.13 -20.65 -6.02
C LEU A 112 -0.29 -20.05 -4.67
N ASN A 113 -0.21 -20.82 -3.58
CA ASN A 113 -0.50 -20.28 -2.25
C ASN A 113 0.48 -19.17 -1.87
N ILE A 114 1.76 -19.31 -2.22
CA ILE A 114 2.76 -18.28 -1.94
C ILE A 114 2.47 -17.01 -2.75
N ARG A 115 2.15 -17.12 -4.05
CA ARG A 115 1.71 -15.97 -4.87
C ARG A 115 0.47 -15.27 -4.32
N LYS A 116 -0.56 -16.05 -3.96
CA LYS A 116 -1.77 -15.54 -3.30
C LYS A 116 -1.43 -14.85 -1.98
N SER A 117 -0.49 -15.40 -1.22
CA SER A 117 -0.05 -14.81 0.04
C SER A 117 0.65 -13.47 -0.17
N LEU A 118 1.51 -13.34 -1.18
CA LEU A 118 2.23 -12.10 -1.48
C LEU A 118 1.25 -10.97 -1.81
N VAL A 119 0.29 -11.21 -2.71
CA VAL A 119 -0.69 -10.19 -3.08
C VAL A 119 -1.65 -9.86 -1.93
N TYR A 120 -2.05 -10.87 -1.15
CA TYR A 120 -2.87 -10.68 0.05
C TYR A 120 -2.16 -9.81 1.09
N CYS A 121 -0.94 -10.19 1.47
CA CYS A 121 -0.16 -9.47 2.48
C CYS A 121 0.15 -8.04 2.05
N GLN A 122 0.38 -7.83 0.74
CA GLN A 122 0.59 -6.50 0.20
C GLN A 122 -0.63 -5.59 0.42
N GLY A 123 -1.83 -6.13 0.27
CA GLY A 123 -3.07 -5.36 0.40
C GLY A 123 -3.55 -5.19 1.83
N THR A 124 -3.23 -6.13 2.71
CA THR A 124 -3.54 -6.01 4.14
C THR A 124 -2.47 -5.29 4.95
N GLY A 125 -1.29 -5.03 4.36
CA GLY A 125 -0.20 -4.32 5.03
C GLY A 125 0.69 -5.21 5.89
N GLU A 126 0.67 -6.52 5.64
CA GLU A 126 1.45 -7.54 6.38
C GLU A 126 2.90 -7.58 5.88
N TYR A 127 3.58 -6.44 5.94
CA TYR A 127 4.91 -6.22 5.36
C TYR A 127 5.99 -7.11 5.98
N ASP A 128 5.86 -7.45 7.27
CA ASP A 128 6.77 -8.38 7.94
C ASP A 128 6.58 -9.81 7.45
N VAL A 129 5.34 -10.19 7.11
CA VAL A 129 5.05 -11.50 6.50
C VAL A 129 5.62 -11.56 5.09
N ILE A 130 5.55 -10.46 4.32
CA ILE A 130 6.24 -10.37 3.02
C ILE A 130 7.75 -10.56 3.21
N ALA A 131 8.37 -9.84 4.16
CA ALA A 131 9.80 -9.98 4.44
C ALA A 131 10.20 -11.42 4.80
N ASP A 132 9.38 -12.10 5.61
CA ASP A 132 9.57 -13.52 5.92
C ASP A 132 9.47 -14.40 4.66
N LEU A 133 8.45 -14.19 3.82
CA LEU A 133 8.28 -14.94 2.57
C LEU A 133 9.45 -14.71 1.61
N VAL A 134 9.94 -13.47 1.49
CA VAL A 134 11.13 -13.14 0.70
C VAL A 134 12.32 -13.95 1.20
N LYS A 135 12.60 -13.93 2.50
CA LYS A 135 13.71 -14.66 3.11
C LYS A 135 13.58 -16.18 2.94
N ILE A 136 12.38 -16.74 3.11
CA ILE A 136 12.11 -18.18 3.01
C ILE A 136 12.28 -18.69 1.58
N HIS A 137 11.83 -17.92 0.59
CA HIS A 137 11.72 -18.36 -0.81
C HIS A 137 12.77 -17.73 -1.74
N GLN A 138 13.72 -16.97 -1.21
CA GLN A 138 14.84 -16.41 -1.96
C GLN A 138 15.60 -17.51 -2.71
N GLY A 139 15.83 -17.30 -4.01
CA GLY A 139 16.54 -18.27 -4.85
C GLY A 139 15.74 -19.51 -5.24
N ASP A 140 14.44 -19.60 -4.92
CA ASP A 140 13.59 -20.65 -5.49
C ASP A 140 13.32 -20.38 -6.99
N ARG A 141 13.64 -21.36 -7.85
CA ARG A 141 13.62 -21.19 -9.31
C ARG A 141 12.28 -20.69 -9.86
N LEU A 142 11.15 -21.11 -9.29
CA LEU A 142 9.82 -20.76 -9.81
C LEU A 142 9.27 -19.48 -9.17
N LEU A 143 9.60 -19.24 -7.90
CA LEU A 143 9.07 -18.12 -7.13
C LEU A 143 9.95 -16.87 -7.17
N ASN A 144 11.23 -17.00 -7.48
CA ASN A 144 12.18 -15.88 -7.39
C ASN A 144 11.75 -14.65 -8.20
N LYS A 145 11.06 -14.86 -9.34
CA LYS A 145 10.51 -13.75 -10.14
C LYS A 145 9.43 -12.94 -9.40
N TYR A 146 8.62 -13.58 -8.56
CA TYR A 146 7.64 -12.91 -7.69
C TYR A 146 8.31 -12.31 -6.46
N ILE A 147 9.18 -13.08 -5.80
CA ILE A 147 9.88 -12.65 -4.60
C ILE A 147 10.64 -11.34 -4.81
N ARG A 148 11.35 -11.19 -5.94
CA ARG A 148 12.09 -9.94 -6.25
C ARG A 148 11.19 -8.72 -6.39
N VAL A 149 10.05 -8.85 -7.06
CA VAL A 149 9.12 -7.73 -7.26
C VAL A 149 8.48 -7.32 -5.93
N TYR A 150 8.04 -8.28 -5.13
CA TYR A 150 7.45 -7.98 -3.82
C TYR A 150 8.48 -7.48 -2.80
N GLU A 151 9.75 -7.88 -2.90
CA GLU A 151 10.84 -7.30 -2.10
C GLU A 151 11.00 -5.79 -2.37
N LEU A 152 11.02 -5.39 -3.64
CA LEU A 152 11.08 -3.97 -4.04
C LEU A 152 9.85 -3.20 -3.56
N PHE A 153 8.67 -3.80 -3.71
CA PHE A 153 7.43 -3.19 -3.22
C PHE A 153 7.46 -3.02 -1.69
N ASN A 154 7.96 -4.01 -0.96
CA ASN A 154 8.03 -3.96 0.50
C ASN A 154 9.01 -2.89 0.98
N LYS A 155 10.17 -2.71 0.29
CA LYS A 155 11.10 -1.60 0.56
C LYS A 155 10.40 -0.23 0.50
N ARG A 156 9.52 -0.04 -0.47
CA ARG A 156 8.71 1.19 -0.58
C ARG A 156 7.76 1.37 0.60
N ASN A 157 7.05 0.31 0.95
CA ASN A 157 6.03 0.37 2.01
C ASN A 157 6.64 0.57 3.40
N GLN A 158 7.83 0.02 3.64
CA GLN A 158 8.60 0.21 4.87
C GLN A 158 9.43 1.52 4.87
N ASN A 159 9.26 2.38 3.86
CA ASN A 159 10.05 3.61 3.67
C ASN A 159 11.58 3.40 3.61
N ILE A 160 12.05 2.19 3.30
CA ILE A 160 13.49 1.89 3.12
C ILE A 160 14.02 2.56 1.85
N LYS A 161 13.23 2.54 0.77
CA LYS A 161 13.57 3.17 -0.50
C LYS A 161 12.31 3.51 -1.29
N LYS A 162 12.21 4.72 -1.85
CA LYS A 162 11.03 5.21 -2.58
C LYS A 162 11.43 6.28 -3.61
N GLY A 163 10.50 6.69 -4.47
CA GLY A 163 10.74 7.73 -5.47
C GLY A 163 11.87 7.37 -6.44
N GLN A 164 12.70 8.36 -6.77
CA GLN A 164 13.79 8.21 -7.76
C GLN A 164 14.79 7.09 -7.41
N PRO A 165 15.29 6.96 -6.17
CA PRO A 165 16.17 5.83 -5.80
C PRO A 165 15.57 4.44 -6.05
N LEU A 166 14.25 4.29 -5.90
CA LEU A 166 13.57 3.02 -6.15
C LEU A 166 13.39 2.77 -7.65
N ILE A 167 13.12 3.83 -8.43
CA ILE A 167 13.02 3.76 -9.89
C ILE A 167 14.35 3.26 -10.46
N GLU A 168 15.47 3.83 -10.02
CA GLU A 168 16.81 3.42 -10.44
C GLU A 168 17.09 1.93 -10.14
N GLU A 169 16.74 1.47 -8.94
CA GLU A 169 16.91 0.05 -8.58
C GLU A 169 16.00 -0.89 -9.39
N MET A 170 14.82 -0.43 -9.80
CA MET A 170 13.95 -1.20 -10.70
C MET A 170 14.50 -1.25 -12.12
N ASP A 171 15.04 -0.14 -12.63
CA ASP A 171 15.56 -0.02 -14.00
C ASP A 171 16.84 -0.86 -14.23
N GLU A 172 17.59 -1.16 -13.18
CA GLU A 172 18.73 -2.08 -13.20
C GLU A 172 18.32 -3.57 -13.32
N GLN A 173 17.03 -3.89 -13.25
CA GLN A 173 16.53 -5.27 -13.18
C GLN A 173 15.67 -5.66 -14.39
N LEU A 174 15.85 -6.89 -14.84
CA LEU A 174 14.96 -7.52 -15.82
C LEU A 174 13.82 -8.24 -15.12
N PHE A 175 12.58 -7.83 -15.43
CA PHE A 175 11.36 -8.45 -14.92
C PHE A 175 10.73 -9.39 -15.95
N SER A 176 10.03 -10.42 -15.47
CA SER A 176 9.30 -11.36 -16.33
C SER A 176 8.09 -10.70 -16.96
N SER A 177 7.77 -11.06 -18.20
CA SER A 177 6.57 -10.63 -18.95
C SER A 177 5.27 -11.29 -18.50
N ASP A 178 5.28 -12.01 -17.38
CA ASP A 178 4.08 -12.62 -16.79
C ASP A 178 3.07 -11.52 -16.40
N ALA A 179 1.81 -11.67 -16.79
CA ALA A 179 0.79 -10.65 -16.60
C ALA A 179 0.65 -10.22 -15.13
N GLU A 180 0.69 -11.16 -14.17
CA GLU A 180 0.62 -10.84 -12.74
C GLU A 180 1.80 -9.95 -12.32
N LEU A 181 3.00 -10.31 -12.74
CA LEU A 181 4.20 -9.55 -12.40
C LEU A 181 4.22 -8.17 -13.05
N GLN A 182 3.75 -8.10 -14.31
CA GLN A 182 3.63 -6.84 -15.01
C GLN A 182 2.63 -5.91 -14.32
N VAL A 183 1.50 -6.42 -13.83
CA VAL A 183 0.59 -5.59 -13.02
C VAL A 183 1.29 -5.06 -11.77
N VAL A 184 1.93 -5.92 -10.98
CA VAL A 184 2.55 -5.51 -9.72
C VAL A 184 3.68 -4.49 -9.94
N ILE A 185 4.58 -4.73 -10.90
CA ILE A 185 5.72 -3.84 -11.14
C ILE A 185 5.28 -2.50 -11.74
N ASN A 186 4.29 -2.47 -12.64
CA ASN A 186 3.79 -1.21 -13.19
C ASN A 186 3.04 -0.39 -12.13
N ILE A 187 2.30 -1.04 -11.20
CA ILE A 187 1.76 -0.35 -10.01
C ILE A 187 2.90 0.26 -9.18
N LEU A 188 3.99 -0.48 -8.96
CA LEU A 188 5.14 0.01 -8.19
C LEU A 188 5.84 1.21 -8.86
N TYR A 189 6.02 1.18 -10.18
CA TYR A 189 6.51 2.33 -10.94
C TYR A 189 5.58 3.55 -10.80
N ALA A 190 4.27 3.38 -11.01
CA ALA A 190 3.31 4.47 -10.86
C ALA A 190 3.36 5.09 -9.44
N LEU A 191 3.41 4.23 -8.43
CA LEU A 191 3.56 4.63 -7.04
C LEU A 191 4.89 5.34 -6.73
N SER A 192 5.95 5.03 -7.47
CA SER A 192 7.26 5.68 -7.33
C SER A 192 7.28 7.04 -8.04
N MET A 193 6.58 7.18 -9.17
CA MET A 193 6.36 8.48 -9.83
C MET A 193 5.52 9.42 -8.97
N HIS A 194 4.51 8.88 -8.28
CA HIS A 194 3.76 9.62 -7.28
C HIS A 194 4.68 10.14 -6.16
N ASP A 195 5.62 9.32 -5.68
CA ASP A 195 6.55 9.71 -4.62
C ASP A 195 7.54 10.81 -5.05
N THR A 196 7.69 11.05 -6.35
CA THR A 196 8.46 12.19 -6.92
C THR A 196 7.56 13.36 -7.34
N PHE A 197 6.28 13.35 -6.94
CA PHE A 197 5.25 14.30 -7.32
C PHE A 197 4.91 14.35 -8.81
N ASN A 198 5.40 13.42 -9.63
CA ASN A 198 5.16 13.39 -11.07
C ASN A 198 3.94 12.54 -11.43
N ILE A 199 2.73 13.08 -11.20
CA ILE A 199 1.47 12.37 -11.44
C ILE A 199 1.30 12.04 -12.92
N ARG A 200 1.67 12.96 -13.81
CA ARG A 200 1.62 12.73 -15.27
C ARG A 200 2.37 11.46 -15.69
N ALA A 201 3.51 11.18 -15.07
CA ALA A 201 4.31 10.00 -15.38
C ALA A 201 3.70 8.68 -14.88
N MET A 202 2.62 8.72 -14.08
CA MET A 202 1.90 7.52 -13.65
C MET A 202 1.10 6.89 -14.80
N ASN A 203 0.49 7.70 -15.67
CA ASN A 203 -0.49 7.25 -16.67
C ASN A 203 0.02 6.11 -17.58
N PRO A 204 1.23 6.18 -18.17
CA PRO A 204 1.72 5.09 -19.03
C PRO A 204 1.86 3.74 -18.33
N TYR A 205 2.11 3.75 -17.01
CA TYR A 205 2.18 2.52 -16.22
C TYR A 205 0.79 2.02 -15.87
N MET A 206 -0.15 2.92 -15.54
CA MET A 206 -1.54 2.54 -15.26
C MET A 206 -2.22 1.93 -16.49
N ASP A 207 -1.98 2.45 -17.69
CA ASP A 207 -2.47 1.86 -18.95
C ASP A 207 -1.96 0.43 -19.17
N LYS A 208 -0.69 0.17 -18.78
CA LYS A 208 -0.12 -1.18 -18.84
C LYS A 208 -0.76 -2.09 -17.79
N VAL A 209 -1.05 -1.59 -16.59
CA VAL A 209 -1.72 -2.38 -15.56
C VAL A 209 -3.09 -2.84 -16.05
N GLU A 210 -3.90 -1.92 -16.59
CA GLU A 210 -5.25 -2.24 -17.07
C GLU A 210 -5.23 -3.34 -18.13
N LYS A 211 -4.31 -3.25 -19.10
CA LYS A 211 -4.13 -4.28 -20.14
C LYS A 211 -3.71 -5.62 -19.57
N ASN A 212 -2.72 -5.63 -18.67
CA ASN A 212 -2.21 -6.89 -18.11
C ASN A 212 -3.20 -7.53 -17.12
N LEU A 213 -4.08 -6.77 -16.47
CA LEU A 213 -5.09 -7.31 -15.56
C LEU A 213 -6.02 -8.31 -16.25
N ILE A 214 -6.36 -8.07 -17.52
CA ILE A 214 -7.23 -8.96 -18.32
C ILE A 214 -6.61 -10.36 -18.46
N GLU A 215 -5.28 -10.44 -18.50
CA GLU A 215 -4.51 -11.66 -18.69
C GLU A 215 -4.21 -12.40 -17.37
N VAL A 216 -4.59 -11.86 -16.21
CA VAL A 216 -4.40 -12.52 -14.90
C VAL A 216 -5.52 -13.52 -14.65
N HIS A 217 -5.23 -14.81 -14.86
CA HIS A 217 -6.26 -15.87 -14.80
C HIS A 217 -6.65 -16.35 -13.39
N ASP A 218 -5.77 -16.29 -12.38
CA ASP A 218 -6.17 -16.69 -11.02
C ASP A 218 -7.08 -15.60 -10.43
N LYS A 219 -8.36 -15.95 -10.24
CA LYS A 219 -9.39 -15.01 -9.78
C LYS A 219 -9.06 -14.33 -8.46
N PHE A 220 -8.42 -15.04 -7.52
CA PHE A 220 -8.09 -14.42 -6.23
C PHE A 220 -7.03 -13.35 -6.43
N ILE A 221 -5.95 -13.66 -7.15
CA ILE A 221 -4.89 -12.70 -7.43
C ILE A 221 -5.43 -11.53 -8.26
N ASN A 222 -6.20 -11.82 -9.32
CA ASN A 222 -6.84 -10.80 -10.15
C ASN A 222 -7.68 -9.82 -9.32
N ASN A 223 -8.55 -10.32 -8.44
CA ASN A 223 -9.39 -9.47 -7.60
C ASN A 223 -8.56 -8.53 -6.71
N TRP A 224 -7.49 -9.02 -6.08
CA TRP A 224 -6.61 -8.18 -5.27
C TRP A 224 -5.89 -7.11 -6.08
N LEU A 225 -5.34 -7.50 -7.24
CA LEU A 225 -4.65 -6.56 -8.11
C LEU A 225 -5.59 -5.51 -8.70
N THR A 226 -6.82 -5.89 -9.02
CA THR A 226 -7.88 -4.97 -9.47
C THR A 226 -8.21 -3.94 -8.40
N MET A 227 -8.34 -4.37 -7.13
CA MET A 227 -8.57 -3.41 -6.02
C MET A 227 -7.41 -2.41 -5.89
N PHE A 228 -6.15 -2.85 -6.01
CA PHE A 228 -5.01 -1.91 -6.00
C PHE A 228 -5.05 -0.96 -7.18
N PHE A 229 -5.33 -1.46 -8.38
CA PHE A 229 -5.45 -0.64 -9.57
C PHE A 229 -6.54 0.43 -9.41
N ASP A 230 -7.73 0.05 -8.96
CA ASP A 230 -8.83 0.99 -8.72
C ASP A 230 -8.48 2.01 -7.61
N GLU A 231 -7.81 1.58 -6.54
CA GLU A 231 -7.32 2.48 -5.47
C GLU A 231 -6.30 3.49 -6.00
N ARG A 232 -5.48 3.12 -7.00
CA ARG A 232 -4.54 4.04 -7.66
C ARG A 232 -5.23 4.95 -8.65
N MET A 233 -6.14 4.41 -9.45
CA MET A 233 -6.91 5.21 -10.42
C MET A 233 -7.81 6.24 -9.74
N ALA A 234 -8.31 5.97 -8.53
CA ALA A 234 -9.01 6.98 -7.74
C ALA A 234 -8.12 8.22 -7.51
N TYR A 235 -6.87 8.03 -7.07
CA TYR A 235 -5.93 9.13 -6.88
C TYR A 235 -5.48 9.79 -8.18
N VAL A 236 -5.28 9.03 -9.26
CA VAL A 236 -5.00 9.64 -10.58
C VAL A 236 -6.13 10.59 -10.98
N ASN A 237 -7.39 10.17 -10.81
CA ASN A 237 -8.54 11.02 -11.08
C ASN A 237 -8.66 12.20 -10.10
N LEU A 238 -8.30 12.00 -8.83
CA LEU A 238 -8.22 13.10 -7.86
C LEU A 238 -7.26 14.18 -8.37
N PHE A 239 -6.00 13.82 -8.65
CA PHE A 239 -4.97 14.77 -9.06
C PHE A 239 -5.26 15.42 -10.41
N ASP A 240 -5.89 14.69 -11.33
CA ASP A 240 -6.37 15.22 -12.61
C ASP A 240 -7.64 16.09 -12.48
N ASP A 241 -8.12 16.27 -11.25
CA ASP A 241 -9.33 17.01 -10.90
C ASP A 241 -10.65 16.45 -11.49
N ASN A 242 -10.63 15.18 -11.90
CA ASN A 242 -11.80 14.41 -12.29
C ASN A 242 -12.54 13.86 -11.05
N LEU A 243 -13.04 14.78 -10.21
CA LEU A 243 -13.54 14.47 -8.87
C LEU A 243 -14.73 13.50 -8.85
N GLU A 244 -15.62 13.58 -9.85
CA GLU A 244 -16.75 12.65 -9.96
C GLU A 244 -16.26 11.20 -10.15
N LEU A 245 -15.34 10.98 -11.10
CA LEU A 245 -14.78 9.65 -11.36
C LEU A 245 -13.93 9.15 -10.19
N CYS A 246 -13.21 10.05 -9.52
CA CYS A 246 -12.51 9.76 -8.27
C CYS A 246 -13.47 9.21 -7.20
N ARG A 247 -14.57 9.92 -6.93
CA ARG A 247 -15.57 9.53 -5.92
C ARG A 247 -16.27 8.23 -6.31
N GLN A 248 -16.68 8.06 -7.56
CA GLN A 248 -17.30 6.82 -8.07
C GLN A 248 -16.39 5.60 -7.85
N LYS A 249 -15.09 5.72 -8.14
CA LYS A 249 -14.12 4.64 -7.89
C LYS A 249 -13.97 4.35 -6.40
N CYS A 250 -13.89 5.37 -5.56
CA CYS A 250 -13.82 5.17 -4.12
C CYS A 250 -15.07 4.52 -3.56
N GLU A 251 -16.27 4.93 -3.98
CA GLU A 251 -17.54 4.33 -3.55
C GLU A 251 -17.66 2.85 -3.95
N LYS A 252 -17.16 2.48 -5.14
CA LYS A 252 -17.04 1.06 -5.54
C LYS A 252 -16.14 0.31 -4.55
N LEU A 253 -14.96 0.83 -4.23
CA LEU A 253 -14.02 0.21 -3.29
C LEU A 253 -14.58 0.11 -1.87
N LEU A 254 -15.34 1.10 -1.39
CA LEU A 254 -15.99 1.02 -0.07
C LEU A 254 -16.99 -0.14 0.02
N LYS A 255 -17.63 -0.52 -1.11
CA LYS A 255 -18.53 -1.68 -1.17
C LYS A 255 -17.76 -3.00 -1.25
N GLU A 256 -16.68 -3.04 -2.01
CA GLU A 256 -15.93 -4.27 -2.32
C GLU A 256 -14.86 -4.63 -1.29
N ALA A 257 -14.24 -3.64 -0.65
CA ALA A 257 -13.08 -3.79 0.23
C ALA A 257 -13.41 -3.55 1.72
N ASN A 258 -14.68 -3.68 2.13
CA ASN A 258 -15.13 -3.42 3.51
C ASN A 258 -14.43 -4.30 4.58
N ASN A 259 -13.81 -5.40 4.18
CA ASN A 259 -13.02 -6.30 5.03
C ASN A 259 -11.51 -6.16 4.81
N VAL A 260 -11.06 -5.17 4.04
CA VAL A 260 -9.65 -4.85 3.79
C VAL A 260 -9.37 -3.43 4.28
N PRO A 261 -9.02 -3.25 5.58
CA PRO A 261 -8.96 -1.95 6.21
C PRO A 261 -8.15 -0.90 5.44
N LEU A 262 -6.95 -1.24 4.95
CA LEU A 262 -6.09 -0.27 4.27
C LEU A 262 -6.67 0.28 2.97
N ILE A 263 -7.29 -0.57 2.15
CA ILE A 263 -7.92 -0.15 0.90
C ILE A 263 -9.15 0.70 1.23
N TYR A 264 -9.99 0.21 2.14
CA TYR A 264 -11.20 0.89 2.58
C TYR A 264 -10.91 2.31 3.09
N THR A 265 -9.97 2.45 4.03
CA THR A 265 -9.62 3.76 4.59
C THR A 265 -8.92 4.66 3.58
N THR A 266 -8.15 4.09 2.64
CA THR A 266 -7.58 4.89 1.57
C THR A 266 -8.66 5.49 0.68
N SER A 267 -9.70 4.72 0.35
CA SER A 267 -10.86 5.24 -0.40
C SER A 267 -11.62 6.31 0.38
N MET A 268 -11.78 6.15 1.71
CA MET A 268 -12.37 7.20 2.56
C MET A 268 -11.55 8.49 2.54
N CYS A 269 -10.23 8.41 2.74
CA CYS A 269 -9.34 9.57 2.71
C CYS A 269 -9.38 10.26 1.34
N CYS A 270 -9.33 9.49 0.25
CA CYS A 270 -9.39 10.02 -1.12
C CYS A 270 -10.73 10.73 -1.42
N ILE A 271 -11.86 10.21 -0.89
CA ILE A 271 -13.14 10.93 -0.93
C ILE A 271 -13.02 12.26 -0.18
N GLY A 272 -12.49 12.25 1.03
CA GLY A 272 -12.32 13.47 1.82
C GLY A 272 -11.44 14.50 1.13
N GLU A 273 -10.29 14.09 0.61
CA GLU A 273 -9.41 14.94 -0.22
C GLU A 273 -10.17 15.52 -1.41
N SER A 274 -10.98 14.73 -2.10
CA SER A 274 -11.77 15.22 -3.24
C SER A 274 -12.77 16.33 -2.89
N TYR A 275 -13.17 16.48 -1.63
CA TYR A 275 -14.05 17.56 -1.16
C TYR A 275 -13.28 18.78 -0.64
N MET A 276 -11.95 18.73 -0.54
CA MET A 276 -11.13 19.74 0.13
C MET A 276 -11.42 21.19 -0.29
N PHE A 277 -11.62 21.41 -1.59
CA PHE A 277 -11.91 22.74 -2.16
C PHE A 277 -13.40 23.01 -2.42
N ASP A 278 -14.27 22.01 -2.24
CA ASP A 278 -15.73 22.12 -2.43
C ASP A 278 -16.44 22.33 -1.08
N ASP A 279 -16.12 21.50 -0.09
CA ASP A 279 -16.67 21.51 1.26
C ASP A 279 -15.62 20.98 2.26
N LYS A 280 -14.89 21.91 2.87
CA LYS A 280 -13.83 21.61 3.84
C LYS A 280 -14.32 20.86 5.08
N PHE A 281 -15.59 21.00 5.48
CA PHE A 281 -16.12 20.30 6.66
C PHE A 281 -16.45 18.85 6.31
N LEU A 282 -16.97 18.61 5.11
CA LEU A 282 -17.15 17.26 4.60
C LEU A 282 -15.79 16.56 4.37
N ALA A 283 -14.79 17.30 3.89
CA ALA A 283 -13.42 16.81 3.79
C ALA A 283 -12.84 16.40 5.17
N GLU A 284 -12.93 17.28 6.17
CA GLU A 284 -12.50 17.00 7.55
C GLU A 284 -13.16 15.72 8.08
N LYS A 285 -14.47 15.59 7.91
CA LYS A 285 -15.23 14.43 8.38
C LYS A 285 -14.71 13.13 7.75
N TRP A 286 -14.61 13.06 6.42
CA TRP A 286 -14.16 11.84 5.74
C TRP A 286 -12.72 11.45 6.11
N ILE A 287 -11.81 12.43 6.18
CA ILE A 287 -10.41 12.16 6.50
C ILE A 287 -10.29 11.72 7.97
N SER A 288 -10.94 12.41 8.91
CA SER A 288 -10.93 12.04 10.33
C SER A 288 -11.58 10.68 10.58
N ASP A 289 -12.71 10.38 9.93
CA ASP A 289 -13.36 9.06 9.98
C ASP A 289 -12.43 7.96 9.45
N SER A 290 -11.63 8.25 8.42
CA SER A 290 -10.64 7.29 7.87
C SER A 290 -9.53 6.97 8.87
N ILE A 291 -9.05 7.96 9.64
CA ILE A 291 -8.03 7.78 10.69
C ILE A 291 -8.61 6.99 11.87
N ALA A 292 -9.83 7.34 12.31
CA ALA A 292 -10.52 6.61 13.37
C ALA A 292 -10.77 5.15 13.00
N TYR A 293 -11.06 4.88 11.72
CA TYR A 293 -11.20 3.51 11.22
C TYR A 293 -9.89 2.72 11.30
N LEU A 294 -8.74 3.34 10.97
CA LEU A 294 -7.43 2.70 11.11
C LEU A 294 -7.13 2.31 12.57
N ASP A 295 -7.37 3.23 13.51
CA ASP A 295 -7.20 2.99 14.95
C ASP A 295 -8.08 1.82 15.41
N LYS A 296 -9.37 1.82 15.03
CA LYS A 296 -10.32 0.76 15.38
C LYS A 296 -9.91 -0.63 14.88
N HIS A 297 -9.19 -0.70 13.76
CA HIS A 297 -8.76 -1.96 13.15
C HIS A 297 -7.30 -2.32 13.45
N GLY A 298 -6.67 -1.65 14.41
CA GLY A 298 -5.33 -2.01 14.89
C GLY A 298 -4.23 -1.76 13.86
N VAL A 299 -4.45 -0.90 12.88
CA VAL A 299 -3.38 -0.52 11.95
C VAL A 299 -2.36 0.33 12.71
N SER A 300 -1.08 -0.04 12.61
CA SER A 300 -0.01 0.68 13.31
C SER A 300 0.01 2.16 12.96
N ARG A 301 0.15 3.01 13.99
CA ARG A 301 0.33 4.46 13.84
C ARG A 301 1.66 4.82 13.17
N GLU A 302 2.62 3.89 13.19
CA GLU A 302 3.87 4.02 12.44
C GLU A 302 3.72 3.70 10.95
N SER A 303 2.58 3.17 10.53
CA SER A 303 2.33 2.86 9.12
C SER A 303 2.33 4.13 8.27
N ARG A 304 2.81 3.98 7.03
CA ARG A 304 2.84 5.08 6.07
C ARG A 304 1.46 5.72 5.84
N LYS A 305 0.41 4.90 5.78
CA LYS A 305 -0.96 5.37 5.52
C LYS A 305 -1.52 6.18 6.69
N TYR A 306 -1.29 5.73 7.93
CA TYR A 306 -1.71 6.47 9.11
C TYR A 306 -1.08 7.87 9.16
N LYS A 307 0.24 7.95 8.94
CA LYS A 307 0.96 9.23 8.86
C LYS A 307 0.43 10.10 7.74
N ALA A 308 0.29 9.54 6.52
CA ALA A 308 -0.21 10.28 5.36
C ALA A 308 -1.59 10.89 5.58
N PHE A 309 -2.56 10.16 6.16
CA PHE A 309 -3.90 10.70 6.39
C PHE A 309 -3.91 11.82 7.42
N ASN A 310 -3.08 11.71 8.47
CA ASN A 310 -2.90 12.81 9.43
C ASN A 310 -2.23 14.02 8.78
N THR A 311 -1.22 13.82 7.93
CA THR A 311 -0.60 14.91 7.17
C THR A 311 -1.61 15.61 6.26
N THR A 312 -2.46 14.87 5.55
CA THR A 312 -3.55 15.42 4.74
C THR A 312 -4.55 16.24 5.58
N LEU A 313 -4.94 15.73 6.75
CA LEU A 313 -5.84 16.44 7.66
C LEU A 313 -5.22 17.71 8.23
N ASN A 314 -3.95 17.64 8.62
CA ASN A 314 -3.20 18.81 9.09
C ASN A 314 -3.09 19.86 7.97
N TYR A 315 -2.76 19.44 6.74
CA TYR A 315 -2.75 20.34 5.58
C TYR A 315 -4.09 21.05 5.38
N LEU A 316 -5.22 20.31 5.49
CA LEU A 316 -6.56 20.90 5.40
C LEU A 316 -6.76 22.02 6.44
N TYR A 317 -6.40 21.80 7.70
CA TYR A 317 -6.53 22.82 8.74
C TYR A 317 -5.66 24.05 8.47
N ILE A 318 -4.40 23.84 8.07
CA ILE A 318 -3.42 24.90 7.80
C ILE A 318 -3.81 25.71 6.56
N GLU A 319 -4.21 25.04 5.47
CA GLU A 319 -4.53 25.68 4.19
C GLU A 319 -5.76 26.61 4.31
N PHE A 320 -6.75 26.20 5.10
CA PHE A 320 -8.01 26.94 5.27
C PHE A 320 -8.11 27.73 6.57
N GLY A 321 -7.10 27.66 7.45
CA GLY A 321 -7.03 28.43 8.70
C GLY A 321 -8.17 28.13 9.68
N PHE A 322 -8.59 26.87 9.78
CA PHE A 322 -9.67 26.46 10.69
C PHE A 322 -9.26 25.23 11.50
N ASN A 323 -9.86 25.06 12.69
CA ASN A 323 -9.56 23.96 13.62
C ASN A 323 -8.05 23.76 13.84
N LEU A 324 -7.29 24.86 13.90
CA LEU A 324 -5.84 24.83 14.10
C LEU A 324 -5.47 24.18 15.45
N ASP A 325 -6.35 24.28 16.45
CA ASP A 325 -6.26 23.59 17.74
C ASP A 325 -6.34 22.07 17.65
N LYS A 326 -6.87 21.52 16.54
CA LYS A 326 -6.97 20.07 16.29
C LYS A 326 -5.80 19.51 15.50
N ILE A 327 -4.82 20.32 15.13
CA ILE A 327 -3.64 19.84 14.40
C ILE A 327 -2.92 18.79 15.25
N ASN A 328 -2.68 17.62 14.65
CA ASN A 328 -1.94 16.57 15.31
C ASN A 328 -0.45 16.70 15.00
N PHE A 329 0.27 17.37 15.89
CA PHE A 329 1.71 17.63 15.76
C PHE A 329 2.58 16.37 15.88
N ASP A 330 2.06 15.25 16.40
CA ASP A 330 2.80 13.98 16.45
C ASP A 330 2.97 13.36 15.04
N TYR A 331 2.12 13.74 14.09
CA TYR A 331 2.08 13.18 12.73
C TYR A 331 2.14 14.23 11.62
N ILE A 332 2.60 15.43 11.92
CA ILE A 332 2.83 16.48 10.93
C ILE A 332 4.18 16.26 10.21
N ASP A 333 4.20 16.35 8.88
CA ASP A 333 5.47 16.35 8.14
C ASP A 333 6.16 17.70 8.33
N THR A 334 7.49 17.71 8.22
CA THR A 334 8.32 18.90 8.40
C THR A 334 7.92 20.05 7.47
N SER A 335 7.47 19.75 6.25
CA SER A 335 7.00 20.78 5.31
C SER A 335 5.71 21.46 5.76
N GLU A 336 4.68 20.70 6.16
CA GLU A 336 3.45 21.24 6.73
C GLU A 336 3.70 21.97 8.06
N LEU A 337 4.63 21.49 8.90
CA LEU A 337 4.98 22.17 10.15
C LEU A 337 5.60 23.55 9.88
N GLY A 338 6.57 23.61 8.96
CA GLY A 338 7.15 24.90 8.55
C GLY A 338 6.11 25.83 7.93
N TYR A 339 5.15 25.27 7.19
CA TYR A 339 4.05 26.03 6.62
C TYR A 339 3.10 26.60 7.68
N TYR A 340 2.70 25.80 8.67
CA TYR A 340 1.91 26.24 9.81
C TYR A 340 2.61 27.35 10.61
N ILE A 341 3.88 27.12 11.01
CA ILE A 341 4.66 28.10 11.77
C ILE A 341 4.80 29.40 10.98
N GLY A 342 5.11 29.30 9.68
CA GLY A 342 5.30 30.46 8.83
C GLY A 342 4.04 31.30 8.60
N LEU A 343 2.85 30.69 8.66
CA LEU A 343 1.57 31.40 8.51
C LEU A 343 1.01 31.95 9.83
N TYR A 344 1.18 31.24 10.94
CA TYR A 344 0.40 31.48 12.15
C TYR A 344 1.22 31.84 13.38
N GLU A 345 2.54 31.65 13.36
CA GLU A 345 3.40 31.88 14.52
C GLU A 345 4.58 32.80 14.20
N ASP A 346 5.57 32.30 13.47
CA ASP A 346 6.84 32.97 13.19
C ASP A 346 7.23 32.74 11.73
N LYS A 347 7.08 33.80 10.92
CA LYS A 347 7.36 33.81 9.50
C LYS A 347 8.80 33.36 9.18
N GLU A 348 9.78 33.89 9.89
CA GLU A 348 11.20 33.66 9.58
C GLU A 348 11.59 32.23 9.92
N LYS A 349 11.17 31.75 11.09
CA LYS A 349 11.39 30.37 11.52
C LYS A 349 10.72 29.35 10.60
N GLY A 350 9.47 29.60 10.19
CA GLY A 350 8.76 28.73 9.26
C GLY A 350 9.46 28.61 7.91
N LEU A 351 9.91 29.74 7.34
CA LEU A 351 10.69 29.77 6.10
C LEU A 351 12.03 29.05 6.24
N GLU A 352 12.76 29.28 7.33
CA GLU A 352 14.04 28.59 7.60
C GLU A 352 13.87 27.06 7.56
N MET A 353 12.82 26.55 8.23
CA MET A 353 12.50 25.12 8.24
C MET A 353 12.26 24.57 6.83
N ILE A 354 11.47 25.27 6.02
CA ILE A 354 11.16 24.84 4.65
C ILE A 354 12.41 24.91 3.76
N TYR A 355 13.22 25.98 3.85
CA TYR A 355 14.46 26.08 3.06
C TYR A 355 15.48 25.01 3.42
N ASN A 356 15.61 24.66 4.70
CA ASN A 356 16.48 23.57 5.12
C ASN A 356 16.00 22.23 4.57
N LEU A 357 14.69 21.98 4.58
CA LEU A 357 14.10 20.80 3.96
C LEU A 357 14.37 20.73 2.44
N VAL A 358 14.25 21.86 1.73
CA VAL A 358 14.55 21.95 0.30
C VAL A 358 16.02 21.65 0.00
N LYS A 359 16.95 22.08 0.86
CA LYS A 359 18.38 21.75 0.73
C LYS A 359 18.63 20.25 0.92
N GLU A 360 17.94 19.62 1.87
CA GLU A 360 18.11 18.19 2.17
C GLU A 360 17.48 17.26 1.13
N ARG A 361 16.26 17.57 0.68
CA ARG A 361 15.41 16.65 -0.09
C ARG A 361 15.12 17.12 -1.51
N GLY A 362 15.53 18.34 -1.87
CA GLY A 362 15.11 19.02 -3.09
C GLY A 362 13.76 19.71 -2.94
N SER A 363 13.44 20.60 -3.89
CA SER A 363 12.18 21.35 -3.89
C SER A 363 11.05 20.57 -4.58
N SER A 364 9.85 20.65 -4.00
CA SER A 364 8.58 20.18 -4.57
C SER A 364 7.64 21.33 -4.91
N PRO A 365 6.59 21.11 -5.74
CA PRO A 365 5.58 22.13 -5.99
C PRO A 365 4.93 22.68 -4.71
N PHE A 366 4.78 21.83 -3.68
CA PHE A 366 4.25 22.22 -2.38
C PHE A 366 5.20 23.14 -1.61
N THR A 367 6.49 22.83 -1.52
CA THR A 367 7.43 23.70 -0.81
C THR A 367 7.56 25.06 -1.48
N ASP A 368 7.53 25.10 -2.82
CA ASP A 368 7.56 26.36 -3.57
C ASP A 368 6.30 27.20 -3.28
N TYR A 369 5.13 26.56 -3.25
CA TYR A 369 3.88 27.20 -2.87
C TYR A 369 3.90 27.72 -1.43
N TYR A 370 4.37 26.93 -0.46
CA TYR A 370 4.43 27.34 0.94
C TYR A 370 5.33 28.57 1.12
N ILE A 371 6.53 28.55 0.54
CA ILE A 371 7.45 29.69 0.56
C ILE A 371 6.80 30.93 -0.04
N ALA A 372 6.18 30.81 -1.22
CA ALA A 372 5.57 31.94 -1.89
C ALA A 372 4.36 32.50 -1.12
N ARG A 373 3.51 31.62 -0.57
CA ARG A 373 2.35 32.02 0.22
C ARG A 373 2.74 32.72 1.53
N ILE A 374 3.70 32.19 2.27
CA ILE A 374 4.20 32.83 3.51
C ILE A 374 4.78 34.22 3.21
N ASN A 375 5.40 34.39 2.04
CA ASN A 375 5.95 35.67 1.62
C ASN A 375 4.93 36.62 0.98
N GLU A 376 3.69 36.19 0.76
CA GLU A 376 2.70 36.88 -0.09
C GLU A 376 3.27 37.24 -1.49
N ASP A 377 4.17 36.39 -2.02
CA ASP A 377 4.87 36.58 -3.29
C ASP A 377 4.02 36.07 -4.46
N LEU A 378 3.34 37.00 -5.15
CA LEU A 378 2.50 36.69 -6.32
C LEU A 378 3.28 36.04 -7.47
N GLU A 379 4.52 36.48 -7.74
CA GLU A 379 5.33 35.90 -8.83
C GLU A 379 5.76 34.48 -8.47
N GLY A 380 6.14 34.27 -7.21
CA GLY A 380 6.43 32.94 -6.65
C GLY A 380 5.22 32.00 -6.73
N LEU A 381 4.01 32.50 -6.45
CA LEU A 381 2.78 31.71 -6.55
C LEU A 381 2.47 31.30 -8.00
N GLU A 382 2.63 32.20 -8.98
CA GLU A 382 2.45 31.87 -10.40
C GLU A 382 3.48 30.81 -10.85
N LYS A 383 4.73 30.90 -10.39
CA LYS A 383 5.75 29.87 -10.65
C LYS A 383 5.37 28.52 -10.02
N ALA A 384 4.89 28.52 -8.78
CA ALA A 384 4.42 27.31 -8.10
C ALA A 384 3.23 26.67 -8.85
N LEU A 385 2.26 27.49 -9.30
CA LEU A 385 1.11 27.05 -10.08
C LEU A 385 1.54 26.31 -11.35
N ILE A 386 2.44 26.91 -12.15
CA ILE A 386 2.99 26.28 -13.35
C ILE A 386 3.64 24.93 -13.00
N ARG A 387 4.32 24.85 -11.86
CA ARG A 387 4.98 23.61 -11.41
C ARG A 387 3.98 22.51 -11.06
N PHE A 388 2.89 22.82 -10.36
CA PHE A 388 1.78 21.87 -10.11
C PHE A 388 1.17 21.36 -11.42
N GLU A 389 0.89 22.25 -12.38
CA GLU A 389 0.29 21.89 -13.66
C GLU A 389 1.23 21.04 -14.54
N ARG A 390 2.54 21.31 -14.50
CA ARG A 390 3.54 20.50 -15.22
C ARG A 390 3.57 19.05 -14.77
N VAL A 391 3.33 18.81 -13.49
CA VAL A 391 3.29 17.45 -12.93
C VAL A 391 1.89 16.83 -12.90
N ALA A 392 0.89 17.50 -13.50
CA ALA A 392 -0.51 17.10 -13.51
C ALA A 392 -1.13 16.91 -12.12
N ASN A 393 -0.80 17.82 -11.20
CA ASN A 393 -1.46 17.91 -9.91
C ASN A 393 -2.40 19.13 -9.88
N TYR A 394 -3.46 19.03 -10.69
CA TYR A 394 -4.44 20.11 -10.92
C TYR A 394 -5.34 20.35 -9.71
N HIS A 395 -5.60 19.31 -8.92
CA HIS A 395 -6.38 19.42 -7.70
C HIS A 395 -5.72 20.38 -6.70
N TYR A 396 -4.46 20.13 -6.32
CA TYR A 396 -3.76 21.00 -5.38
C TYR A 396 -3.36 22.35 -5.99
N ALA A 397 -3.29 22.47 -7.33
CA ALA A 397 -3.18 23.76 -8.00
C ALA A 397 -4.34 24.72 -7.67
N LYS A 398 -5.52 24.20 -7.25
CA LYS A 398 -6.64 25.03 -6.78
C LYS A 398 -6.27 25.87 -5.56
N ALA A 399 -5.47 25.35 -4.62
CA ALA A 399 -4.98 26.09 -3.46
C ALA A 399 -4.16 27.32 -3.88
N VAL A 400 -3.28 27.15 -4.87
CA VAL A 400 -2.45 28.22 -5.42
C VAL A 400 -3.31 29.30 -6.08
N ARG A 401 -4.23 28.90 -6.98
CA ARG A 401 -5.15 29.84 -7.66
C ARG A 401 -6.01 30.62 -6.66
N ARG A 402 -6.55 29.95 -5.65
CA ARG A 402 -7.30 30.58 -4.56
C ARG A 402 -6.45 31.60 -3.82
N THR A 403 -5.21 31.26 -3.47
CA THR A 403 -4.29 32.16 -2.76
C THR A 403 -3.94 33.39 -3.61
N ILE A 404 -3.64 33.21 -4.90
CA ILE A 404 -3.40 34.32 -5.84
C ILE A 404 -4.59 35.28 -5.86
N GLN A 405 -5.82 34.76 -5.97
CA GLN A 405 -7.02 35.60 -5.98
C GLN A 405 -7.21 36.37 -4.67
N LEU A 406 -6.98 35.73 -3.53
CA LEU A 406 -7.08 36.37 -2.22
C LEU A 406 -6.08 37.54 -2.08
N LEU A 407 -4.83 37.35 -2.52
CA LEU A 407 -3.81 38.40 -2.46
C LEU A 407 -4.08 39.55 -3.43
N LYS A 408 -4.55 39.26 -4.65
CA LYS A 408 -4.97 40.29 -5.61
C LYS A 408 -6.10 41.15 -5.04
N ASN A 409 -7.13 40.53 -4.46
CA ASN A 409 -8.23 41.26 -3.81
C ASN A 409 -7.73 42.15 -2.66
N LYS A 410 -6.82 41.64 -1.82
CA LYS A 410 -6.21 42.40 -0.72
C LYS A 410 -5.42 43.62 -1.22
N GLN A 411 -4.70 43.49 -2.32
CA GLN A 411 -3.97 44.62 -2.93
C GLN A 411 -4.92 45.68 -3.49
N GLU A 412 -5.98 45.26 -4.20
CA GLU A 412 -7.00 46.19 -4.71
C GLU A 412 -7.74 46.95 -3.59
N GLU A 413 -7.97 46.31 -2.44
CA GLU A 413 -8.57 46.98 -1.28
C GLU A 413 -7.63 48.03 -0.67
N VAL A 414 -6.32 47.75 -0.60
CA VAL A 414 -5.31 48.70 -0.10
C VAL A 414 -5.14 49.89 -1.06
N GLU A 415 -5.22 49.69 -2.37
CA GLU A 415 -5.12 50.77 -3.37
C GLU A 415 -6.37 51.68 -3.41
N ARG A 416 -7.50 51.25 -2.84
CA ARG A 416 -8.75 52.03 -2.76
C ARG A 416 -8.86 52.90 -1.49
N VAL A 417 -7.99 52.69 -0.50
CA VAL A 417 -7.91 53.45 0.77
C VAL A 417 -6.80 54.47 0.68
#